data_AF-A0A8T6BQ40-F1
#
_entry.id   AF-A0A8T6BQ40-F1
#
_cell.length_a   1.000
_cell.length_b   1.000
_cell.length_c   1.000
_cell.angle_alpha   90.00
_cell.angle_beta   90.00
_cell.angle_gamma   90.00
#
_symmetry.space_group_name_H-M   'P 1'
#
loop_
_entity.id
_entity.type
_entity.pdbx_description
1 polymer ?
#
loop_
_entity_poly.entity_id
_entity_poly.type
_entity_poly.pdbx_seq_one_letter_code
_entity_poly.pdbx_strand_id
1 'polypeptide(L)' 'MNGAQWVVHALRAQGVNTVFGYPGGAIMPVYDALYDGGVEHLLCRHEQGAAMAAIGYA' A
#
# COMPACT_ATOMS: atom_id res chain seq x y z
N MET A 1 -9.82 14.63 -3.82
CA MET A 1 -9.53 13.25 -4.26
C MET A 1 -8.74 13.27 -5.55
N ASN A 2 -7.46 12.90 -5.48
CA ASN A 2 -6.59 12.66 -6.65
C ASN A 2 -6.51 11.14 -6.94
N GLY A 3 -5.77 10.75 -7.99
CA GLY A 3 -5.65 9.33 -8.38
C GLY A 3 -5.11 8.42 -7.27
N ALA A 4 -4.10 8.87 -6.52
CA ALA A 4 -3.55 8.10 -5.41
C ALA A 4 -4.56 7.89 -4.27
N GLN A 5 -5.31 8.93 -3.92
CA GLN A 5 -6.40 8.84 -2.94
C GLN A 5 -7.49 7.86 -3.39
N TRP A 6 -7.80 7.81 -4.69
CA TRP A 6 -8.72 6.82 -5.25
C TRP A 6 -8.21 5.38 -5.15
N VAL A 7 -6.91 5.15 -5.34
CA VAL A 7 -6.29 3.82 -5.14
C VAL A 7 -6.48 3.35 -3.70
N VAL A 8 -6.16 4.20 -2.72
CA VAL A 8 -6.31 3.86 -1.30
C VAL A 8 -7.79 3.66 -0.90
N HIS A 9 -8.68 4.49 -1.44
CA HIS A 9 -10.12 4.30 -1.26
C HIS A 9 -10.60 2.95 -1.81
N ALA A 10 -10.14 2.56 -3.00
CA ALA A 10 -10.50 1.29 -3.62
C ALA A 10 -10.01 0.09 -2.78
N LEU A 11 -8.78 0.14 -2.26
CA LEU A 11 -8.25 -0.88 -1.35
C LEU A 11 -9.16 -1.07 -0.13
N ARG A 12 -9.54 0.03 0.54
CA ARG A 12 -10.45 -0.02 1.70
C ARG A 12 -11.84 -0.54 1.34
N ALA A 13 -12.37 -0.14 0.19
CA ALA A 13 -13.67 -0.62 -0.28
C ALA A 13 -13.68 -2.14 -0.54
N GLN A 14 -12.52 -2.72 -0.85
CA GLN A 14 -12.32 -4.18 -0.96
C GLN A 14 -11.97 -4.86 0.38
N GLY A 15 -12.03 -4.13 1.50
CA GLY A 15 -11.71 -4.67 2.82
C GLY A 15 -10.21 -4.84 3.09
N VAL A 16 -9.34 -4.31 2.23
CA VAL A 16 -7.89 -4.34 2.47
C VAL A 16 -7.55 -3.36 3.59
N ASN A 17 -6.96 -3.89 4.66
CA ASN A 17 -6.51 -3.11 5.81
C ASN A 17 -4.97 -2.96 5.87
N THR A 18 -4.22 -3.80 5.17
CA THR A 18 -2.75 -3.87 5.22
C THR A 18 -2.19 -4.06 3.83
N VAL A 19 -1.11 -3.34 3.49
CA VAL A 19 -0.33 -3.50 2.26
C VAL A 19 1.15 -3.65 2.60
N PHE A 20 1.86 -4.40 1.78
CA PHE A 20 3.30 -4.65 1.91
C PHE A 20 4.01 -4.01 0.73
N GLY A 21 5.09 -3.27 0.96
CA GLY A 21 5.73 -2.56 -0.14
C GLY A 21 7.14 -2.05 0.17
N TYR A 22 7.80 -1.62 -0.90
CA TYR A 22 9.08 -0.93 -0.87
C TYR A 22 8.94 0.37 -1.68
N PRO A 23 9.14 1.55 -1.07
CA PRO A 23 8.84 2.84 -1.69
C PRO A 23 9.85 3.19 -2.79
N GLY A 24 9.39 3.97 -3.77
CA GLY A 24 10.20 4.56 -4.82
C GLY A 24 9.61 5.90 -5.28
N GLY A 25 10.43 6.76 -5.90
CA GLY A 25 10.04 8.14 -6.23
C GLY A 25 8.75 8.25 -7.06
N ALA A 26 8.53 7.34 -8.01
CA ALA A 26 7.35 7.37 -8.88
C ALA A 26 6.03 7.05 -8.16
N ILE A 27 6.06 6.27 -7.07
CA ILE A 27 4.87 5.85 -6.33
C ILE A 27 4.64 6.68 -5.06
N MET A 28 5.48 7.67 -4.77
CA MET A 28 5.37 8.52 -3.58
C MET A 28 3.96 9.12 -3.35
N PRO A 29 3.21 9.57 -4.37
CA PRO A 29 1.85 10.06 -4.14
C PRO A 29 0.91 9.03 -3.51
N VAL A 30 1.12 7.73 -3.77
CA VAL A 30 0.34 6.63 -3.15
C VAL A 30 0.77 6.45 -1.69
N TYR A 31 2.06 6.54 -1.40
CA TYR A 31 2.57 6.51 -0.03
C TYR A 31 2.05 7.70 0.80
N ASP A 32 1.99 8.90 0.22
CA ASP A 32 1.38 10.06 0.86
C ASP A 32 -0.11 9.81 1.15
N ALA A 33 -0.83 9.20 0.19
CA ALA A 33 -2.24 8.86 0.36
C ALA A 33 -2.48 7.74 1.39
N LEU A 34 -1.51 6.84 1.59
CA LEU A 34 -1.58 5.76 2.59
C LEU A 34 -1.46 6.29 4.02
N TYR A 35 -0.68 7.36 4.24
CA TYR A 35 -0.37 7.90 5.58
C TYR A 35 -1.61 8.17 6.44
N ASP A 36 -2.59 8.90 5.89
CA ASP A 36 -3.91 9.14 6.50
C ASP A 36 -5.02 8.30 5.85
N GLY A 37 -4.62 7.32 5.05
CA GLY A 37 -5.47 6.58 4.14
C GLY A 37 -6.38 5.57 4.81
N GLY A 38 -6.02 5.11 6.02
CA GLY A 38 -6.70 4.01 6.72
C GLY A 38 -6.38 2.63 6.18
N VAL A 39 -5.23 2.49 5.50
CA VAL A 39 -4.62 1.21 5.11
C VAL A 39 -3.20 1.22 5.65
N GLU A 40 -2.86 0.25 6.49
CA GLU A 40 -1.53 0.13 7.07
C GLU A 40 -0.52 -0.30 6.02
N HIS A 41 0.61 0.40 5.92
CA HIS A 41 1.71 0.00 5.04
C HIS A 41 2.86 -0.58 5.85
N LEU A 42 3.20 -1.84 5.57
CA LEU A 42 4.34 -2.54 6.13
C LEU A 42 5.53 -2.43 5.17
N LEU A 43 6.57 -1.74 5.65
CA LEU A 43 7.79 -1.50 4.89
C LEU A 43 8.65 -2.76 4.81
N CYS A 44 8.80 -3.28 3.60
CA CYS A 44 9.71 -4.37 3.28
C CYS A 44 11.10 -3.83 2.92
N ARG A 45 12.06 -4.74 2.69
CA ARG A 45 13.44 -4.40 2.27
C ARG A 45 13.75 -4.76 0.82
N HIS A 46 12.83 -5.47 0.17
CA HIS A 46 12.92 -5.87 -1.23
C HIS A 46 11.50 -6.15 -1.73
N GLU A 47 11.22 -5.85 -2.99
CA GLU A 47 9.89 -5.96 -3.61
C GLU A 47 9.42 -7.42 -3.67
N GLN A 48 10.32 -8.35 -4.00
CA GLN A 48 10.01 -9.78 -3.93
C GLN A 48 9.64 -10.18 -2.48
N GLY A 49 10.34 -9.64 -1.47
CA GLY A 49 10.00 -9.88 -0.08
C GLY A 49 8.62 -9.35 0.29
N ALA A 50 8.22 -8.20 -0.26
CA ALA A 50 6.88 -7.65 -0.08
C ALA A 50 5.80 -8.55 -0.68
N ALA A 51 6.03 -9.08 -1.89
CA ALA A 51 5.10 -10.02 -2.52
C ALA A 51 4.94 -11.30 -1.69
N MET A 52 6.05 -11.89 -1.23
CA MET A 52 6.00 -13.11 -0.39
C MET A 52 5.35 -12.84 0.98
N ALA A 53 5.58 -11.67 1.58
CA ALA A 53 4.91 -11.28 2.82
C ALA A 53 3.39 -11.13 2.64
N ALA A 54 2.94 -10.52 1.54
CA ALA A 54 1.52 -10.42 1.21
C ALA A 54 0.87 -11.78 0.97
N ILE A 55 1.56 -12.70 0.28
CA ILE A 55 1.09 -14.08 0.07
C ILE A 55 0.96 -14.82 1.40
N GLY A 56 1.93 -14.70 2.30
CA GLY A 56 1.89 -15.35 3.61
C GLY A 56 0.88 -14.75 4.60
N TYR A 57 0.42 -13.53 4.35
CA TYR A 57 -0.61 -12.87 5.16
C TYR A 57 -2.04 -13.27 4.74
N ALA A 58 -2.24 -13.63 3.47
CA ALA A 58 -3.53 -14.01 2.89
C ALA A 58 -4.00 -15.40 3.32
#